data_AF-A0A2W0C1Y1-F1
#
_entry.id   AF-A0A2W0C1Y1-F1
#
_cell.length_a   1.000
_cell.length_b   1.000
_cell.length_c   1.000
_cell.angle_alpha   90.00
_cell.angle_beta   90.00
_cell.angle_gamma   90.00
#
_symmetry.space_group_name_H-M   'P 1'
#
loop_
_entity.id
_entity.type
_entity.pdbx_description
1 polymer ?
#
loop_
_entity_poly.entity_id
_entity_poly.type
_entity_poly.pdbx_seq_one_letter_code
_entity_poly.pdbx_strand_id
1 'polypeptide(L)'
;MGLSEEHEVLLSQQPPHLWRRRKQELLHWTERDKYTVSAKRTVLWNGVEIDAELLEALSSLQQAGVGTEFSCAGVSPLDEPIDHSLYAYVTLVQSETADQFVQYALKHMRNRLLVTLEVEKGRYDLSSFFIGHNRSFCWWIEYCAAHFTRRNEKRVDT
;
A
#
# COMPACT_ATOMS: atom_id res chain seq x y z
N MET A 1 -33.02 -5.17 -10.43
CA MET A 1 -32.15 -5.39 -9.26
C MET A 1 -30.80 -4.80 -9.63
N GLY A 2 -30.51 -3.60 -9.15
CA GLY A 2 -29.23 -2.93 -9.43
C GLY A 2 -28.13 -3.61 -8.61
N LEU A 3 -27.03 -3.96 -9.27
CA LEU A 3 -25.79 -4.40 -8.63
C LEU A 3 -25.38 -3.27 -7.66
N SER A 4 -25.21 -3.57 -6.39
CA SER A 4 -24.66 -2.61 -5.43
C SER A 4 -23.30 -2.17 -5.95
N GLU A 5 -23.18 -0.90 -6.37
CA GLU A 5 -21.88 -0.32 -6.64
C GLU A 5 -21.10 -0.34 -5.33
N GLU A 6 -20.08 -1.21 -5.27
CA GLU A 6 -19.13 -1.29 -4.16
C GLU A 6 -18.64 0.14 -3.87
N HIS A 7 -19.02 0.69 -2.71
CA HIS A 7 -18.71 2.08 -2.36
C HIS A 7 -17.21 2.21 -2.01
N GLU A 8 -16.41 2.54 -3.02
CA GLU A 8 -15.01 2.96 -2.84
C GLU A 8 -14.90 4.46 -2.59
N VAL A 9 -14.25 4.84 -1.50
CA VAL A 9 -13.99 6.24 -1.14
C VAL A 9 -12.50 6.55 -1.28
N LEU A 10 -12.15 7.45 -2.19
CA LEU A 10 -10.80 7.96 -2.33
C LEU A 10 -10.47 8.96 -1.21
N LEU A 11 -9.53 8.60 -0.32
CA LEU A 11 -9.14 9.41 0.83
C LEU A 11 -7.94 10.33 0.56
N SER A 12 -7.11 9.97 -0.42
CA SER A 12 -5.95 10.78 -0.79
C SER A 12 -6.34 12.01 -1.60
N GLN A 13 -5.94 13.19 -1.12
CA GLN A 13 -6.10 14.43 -1.86
C GLN A 13 -4.84 14.73 -2.66
N GLN A 14 -4.99 14.86 -3.97
CA GLN A 14 -3.88 15.07 -4.89
C GLN A 14 -4.18 16.26 -5.80
N PRO A 15 -3.23 17.20 -5.97
CA PRO A 15 -3.37 18.29 -6.92
C PRO A 15 -3.65 17.80 -8.36
N PRO A 16 -4.47 18.51 -9.15
CA PRO A 16 -4.82 18.08 -10.51
C PRO A 16 -3.63 17.81 -11.44
N HIS A 17 -2.51 18.51 -11.27
CA HIS A 17 -1.31 18.30 -12.09
C HIS A 17 -0.63 16.96 -11.79
N LEU A 18 -0.75 16.44 -10.56
CA LEU A 18 -0.20 15.12 -10.20
C LEU A 18 -1.04 13.98 -10.78
N TRP A 19 -2.36 14.14 -10.89
CA TRP A 19 -3.19 13.20 -11.63
C TRP A 19 -2.84 13.13 -13.11
N ARG A 20 -2.59 14.28 -13.74
CA ARG A 20 -2.13 14.32 -15.13
C ARG A 20 -0.79 13.61 -15.29
N ARG A 21 0.14 13.85 -14.35
CA ARG A 21 1.43 13.17 -14.31
C ARG A 21 1.27 11.66 -14.15
N ARG A 22 0.48 11.17 -13.18
CA ARG A 22 0.22 9.72 -12.98
C ARG A 22 -0.36 9.09 -14.24
N LYS A 23 -1.28 9.78 -14.95
CA LYS A 23 -1.82 9.31 -16.23
C LYS A 23 -0.74 9.18 -17.31
N GLN A 24 0.18 10.14 -17.40
CA GLN A 24 1.33 10.05 -18.31
C GLN A 24 2.27 8.91 -17.90
N GLU A 25 2.58 8.76 -16.61
CA GLU A 25 3.41 7.65 -16.11
C GLU A 25 2.80 6.28 -16.44
N LEU A 26 1.47 6.15 -16.34
CA LEU A 26 0.75 4.94 -16.72
C LEU A 26 0.89 4.63 -18.22
N LEU A 27 0.71 5.63 -19.09
CA LEU A 27 0.88 5.46 -20.55
C LEU A 27 2.31 5.00 -20.89
N HIS A 28 3.32 5.68 -20.33
CA HIS A 28 4.71 5.28 -20.53
C HIS A 28 5.00 3.87 -19.99
N TRP A 29 4.40 3.50 -18.85
CA TRP A 29 4.57 2.16 -18.30
C TRP A 29 3.97 1.07 -19.19
N THR A 30 2.82 1.34 -19.82
CA THR A 30 2.18 0.39 -20.74
C THR A 30 2.93 0.24 -22.07
N GLU A 31 3.61 1.29 -22.54
CA GLU A 31 4.35 1.29 -23.80
C GLU A 31 5.80 0.80 -23.66
N ARG A 32 6.32 0.77 -22.43
CA ARG A 32 7.70 0.39 -22.15
C ARG A 32 7.89 -1.12 -22.17
N ASP A 33 8.98 -1.55 -22.80
CA ASP A 33 9.48 -2.92 -22.66
C ASP A 33 9.81 -3.26 -21.20
N LYS A 34 9.16 -4.31 -20.70
CA LYS A 34 9.31 -4.78 -19.33
C LYS A 34 10.50 -5.73 -19.22
N TYR A 35 11.70 -5.16 -19.08
CA TYR A 35 12.91 -5.95 -18.85
C TYR A 35 13.09 -6.26 -17.36
N THR A 36 13.16 -7.55 -17.02
CA THR A 36 13.51 -8.01 -15.67
C THR A 36 15.01 -7.85 -15.44
N VAL A 37 15.41 -6.87 -14.62
CA VAL A 37 16.83 -6.63 -14.27
C VAL A 37 17.31 -7.59 -13.17
N SER A 38 16.40 -8.02 -12.29
CA SER A 38 16.67 -9.00 -11.24
C SER A 38 15.38 -9.72 -10.87
N ALA A 39 15.47 -11.00 -10.49
CA ALA A 39 14.32 -11.73 -9.97
C ALA A 39 13.77 -11.04 -8.71
N LYS A 40 12.44 -10.97 -8.61
CA LYS A 40 11.76 -10.61 -7.36
C LYS A 40 12.14 -11.63 -6.29
N ARG A 41 12.32 -11.17 -5.06
CA ARG A 41 12.57 -12.04 -3.91
C ARG A 41 11.30 -12.11 -3.10
N THR A 42 10.87 -13.32 -2.79
CA THR A 42 9.70 -13.56 -1.97
C THR A 42 10.10 -14.22 -0.66
N VAL A 43 9.27 -14.04 0.37
CA VAL A 43 9.41 -14.65 1.69
C VAL A 43 8.04 -15.11 2.19
N LEU A 44 8.02 -16.13 3.04
CA LEU A 44 6.78 -16.57 3.69
C LEU A 44 6.54 -15.74 4.96
N TRP A 45 5.39 -15.09 5.04
CA TRP A 45 4.96 -14.32 6.19
C TRP A 45 3.51 -14.67 6.54
N ASN A 46 3.27 -15.12 7.78
CA ASN A 46 1.96 -15.61 8.24
C ASN A 46 1.28 -16.63 7.29
N GLY A 47 2.09 -17.48 6.64
CA GLY A 47 1.62 -18.50 5.71
C GLY A 47 1.31 -18.00 4.29
N VAL A 48 1.57 -16.72 3.99
CA VAL A 48 1.38 -16.10 2.68
C VAL A 48 2.75 -15.70 2.10
N GLU A 49 2.94 -15.94 0.81
CA GLU A 49 4.14 -15.50 0.09
C GLU A 49 4.03 -14.01 -0.26
N ILE A 50 4.99 -13.21 0.18
CA ILE A 50 5.04 -11.76 -0.02
C ILE A 50 6.38 -11.33 -0.63
N ASP A 51 6.44 -10.12 -1.19
CA ASP A 51 7.73 -9.51 -1.54
C ASP A 51 8.58 -9.31 -0.28
N ALA A 52 9.85 -9.73 -0.33
CA ALA A 52 10.81 -9.55 0.74
C ALA A 52 10.95 -8.08 1.19
N GLU A 53 10.75 -7.12 0.28
CA GLU A 53 10.80 -5.68 0.58
C GLU A 53 9.63 -5.20 1.46
N LEU A 54 8.56 -5.99 1.62
CA LEU A 54 7.42 -5.65 2.47
C LEU A 54 7.49 -6.27 3.87
N LEU A 55 8.39 -7.22 4.11
CA LEU A 55 8.43 -7.98 5.36
C LEU A 55 8.49 -7.08 6.60
N GLU A 56 9.41 -6.11 6.61
CA GLU A 56 9.61 -5.21 7.74
C GLU A 56 8.41 -4.27 7.94
N ALA A 57 7.83 -3.79 6.84
CA ALA A 57 6.64 -2.95 6.85
C ALA A 57 5.44 -3.66 7.48
N LEU A 58 5.15 -4.89 7.04
CA LEU A 58 4.02 -5.68 7.55
C LEU A 58 4.24 -6.13 8.99
N SER A 59 5.47 -6.52 9.33
CA SER A 59 5.81 -6.89 10.71
C SER A 59 5.62 -5.71 11.64
N SER A 60 6.02 -4.50 11.23
CA SER A 60 5.81 -3.26 11.99
C SER A 60 4.32 -2.90 12.12
N LEU A 61 3.52 -3.09 11.06
CA LEU A 61 2.07 -2.88 11.11
C LEU A 61 1.39 -3.86 12.07
N GLN A 62 1.76 -5.14 12.01
CA GLN A 62 1.23 -6.16 12.92
C GLN A 62 1.58 -5.84 14.38
N GLN A 63 2.83 -5.44 14.66
CA GLN A 63 3.25 -5.01 15.99
C GLN A 63 2.48 -3.77 16.48
N ALA A 64 2.12 -2.86 15.56
CA ALA A 64 1.30 -1.70 15.87
C ALA A 64 -0.19 -2.03 16.12
N GLY A 65 -0.60 -3.30 15.95
CA GLY A 65 -2.00 -3.72 16.03
C GLY A 65 -2.82 -3.40 14.76
N VAL A 66 -2.16 -3.11 13.64
CA VAL A 66 -2.82 -2.89 12.35
C VAL A 66 -2.90 -4.22 11.60
N GLY A 67 -4.13 -4.71 11.40
CA GLY A 67 -4.37 -5.94 10.63
C GLY A 67 -4.12 -5.71 9.14
N THR A 68 -3.45 -6.66 8.49
CA THR A 68 -3.21 -6.66 7.04
C THR A 68 -3.77 -7.93 6.42
N GLU A 69 -4.40 -7.83 5.26
CA GLU A 69 -4.92 -9.02 4.56
C GLU A 69 -4.03 -9.44 3.40
N PHE A 70 -3.58 -8.46 2.62
CA PHE A 70 -2.79 -8.66 1.42
C PHE A 70 -1.75 -7.56 1.30
N SER A 71 -0.61 -7.89 0.71
CA SER A 71 0.48 -6.93 0.56
C SER A 71 1.35 -7.34 -0.59
N CYS A 72 1.40 -6.48 -1.60
CA CYS A 72 2.00 -6.83 -2.86
C CYS A 72 2.75 -5.63 -3.40
N ALA A 73 4.07 -5.68 -3.28
CA ALA A 73 4.97 -5.07 -4.25
C ALA A 73 5.05 -5.92 -5.53
N GLY A 74 4.13 -6.87 -5.69
CA GLY A 74 3.60 -7.19 -6.99
C GLY A 74 3.11 -8.61 -7.17
N VAL A 75 1.93 -8.89 -6.63
CA VAL A 75 1.25 -10.19 -6.72
C VAL A 75 -0.26 -9.97 -6.56
N SER A 76 -0.97 -9.53 -7.60
CA SER A 76 -2.41 -9.81 -7.62
C SER A 76 -2.59 -11.33 -7.65
N PRO A 77 -3.64 -11.93 -7.05
CA PRO A 77 -4.00 -13.33 -7.29
C PRO A 77 -4.28 -13.65 -8.77
N LEU A 78 -4.46 -12.60 -9.59
CA LEU A 78 -4.63 -12.64 -11.04
C LEU A 78 -3.35 -12.25 -11.82
N ASP A 79 -2.29 -11.81 -11.13
CA ASP A 79 -0.99 -11.51 -11.74
C ASP A 79 -0.03 -12.66 -11.40
N GLU A 80 0.59 -13.25 -12.42
CA GLU A 80 1.67 -14.20 -12.16
C GLU A 80 2.75 -13.54 -11.28
N PRO A 81 3.29 -14.22 -10.25
CA PRO A 81 4.29 -13.65 -9.33
C PRO A 81 5.54 -13.09 -10.03
N ILE A 82 5.80 -13.57 -11.25
CA ILE A 82 6.91 -13.19 -12.11
C ILE A 82 6.60 -11.89 -12.87
N ASP A 83 5.33 -11.55 -13.06
CA ASP A 83 4.92 -10.46 -13.93
C ASP A 83 4.76 -9.12 -13.20
N HIS A 84 5.00 -8.06 -13.95
CA HIS A 84 5.31 -6.74 -13.43
C HIS A 84 4.08 -6.01 -12.88
N SER A 85 4.00 -5.87 -11.57
CA SER A 85 2.92 -5.11 -10.95
C SER A 85 3.13 -3.61 -11.10
N LEU A 86 2.08 -2.95 -11.59
CA LEU A 86 2.04 -1.54 -11.92
C LEU A 86 2.46 -0.63 -10.75
N TYR A 87 2.08 -1.01 -9.52
CA TYR A 87 2.50 -0.35 -8.28
C TYR A 87 2.49 -1.33 -7.11
N ALA A 88 3.25 -1.01 -6.06
CA ALA A 88 3.14 -1.69 -4.78
C ALA A 88 1.89 -1.21 -4.00
N TYR A 89 1.25 -2.14 -3.30
CA TYR A 89 0.12 -1.86 -2.41
C TYR A 89 0.09 -2.73 -1.15
N VAL A 90 -0.62 -2.27 -0.13
CA VAL A 90 -0.92 -2.98 1.12
C VAL A 90 -2.40 -2.77 1.44
N THR A 91 -3.10 -3.85 1.74
CA THR A 91 -4.51 -3.83 2.18
C THR A 91 -4.57 -3.99 3.69
N LEU A 92 -5.24 -3.05 4.36
CA LEU A 92 -5.45 -3.05 5.80
C LEU A 92 -6.89 -3.41 6.12
N VAL A 93 -7.09 -4.21 7.17
CA VAL A 93 -8.41 -4.41 7.76
C VAL A 93 -8.79 -3.14 8.51
N GLN A 94 -9.99 -2.60 8.24
CA GLN A 94 -10.48 -1.42 8.92
C GLN A 94 -10.66 -1.70 10.42
N SER A 95 -10.09 -0.81 11.23
CA SER A 95 -10.16 -0.81 12.68
C SER A 95 -9.78 0.59 13.17
N GLU A 96 -10.07 0.91 14.43
CA GLU A 96 -9.68 2.21 14.98
C GLU A 96 -8.17 2.48 14.84
N THR A 97 -7.34 1.45 15.07
CA THR A 97 -5.88 1.54 14.91
C THR A 97 -5.48 1.72 13.45
N ALA A 98 -6.15 1.04 12.52
CA ALA A 98 -5.91 1.21 11.09
C ALA A 98 -6.31 2.62 10.62
N ASP A 99 -7.43 3.17 11.09
CA ASP A 99 -7.86 4.53 10.79
C ASP A 99 -6.80 5.55 11.24
N GLN A 100 -6.30 5.40 12.47
CA GLN A 100 -5.23 6.25 13.01
C GLN A 100 -3.95 6.13 12.20
N PHE A 101 -3.58 4.91 11.79
CA PHE A 101 -2.42 4.67 10.93
C PHE A 101 -2.58 5.31 9.56
N VAL A 102 -3.74 5.16 8.91
CA VAL A 102 -4.04 5.75 7.59
C VAL A 102 -3.92 7.26 7.64
N GLN A 103 -4.49 7.91 8.66
CA GLN A 103 -4.35 9.36 8.84
C GLN A 103 -2.89 9.76 9.08
N TYR A 104 -2.15 8.98 9.86
CA TYR A 104 -0.72 9.18 10.07
C TYR A 104 0.06 9.08 8.75
N ALA A 105 -0.15 8.02 7.97
CA ALA A 105 0.53 7.77 6.69
C ALA A 105 0.20 8.86 5.66
N LEU A 106 -1.07 9.25 5.52
CA LEU A 106 -1.50 10.36 4.64
C LEU A 106 -0.76 11.66 4.95
N LYS A 107 -0.57 11.98 6.24
CA LYS A 107 0.14 13.20 6.67
C LYS A 107 1.64 13.18 6.33
N HIS A 108 2.28 12.01 6.39
CA HIS A 108 3.74 11.88 6.23
C HIS A 108 4.14 11.60 4.77
N MET A 109 3.43 10.70 4.09
CA MET A 109 3.70 10.33 2.70
C MET A 109 3.15 11.37 1.71
N ARG A 110 2.04 12.06 2.08
CA ARG A 110 1.40 13.12 1.30
C ARG A 110 1.13 12.66 -0.13
N ASN A 111 1.67 13.39 -1.10
CA ASN A 111 1.46 13.17 -2.52
C ASN A 111 2.04 11.84 -3.06
N ARG A 112 2.71 11.05 -2.22
CA ARG A 112 3.27 9.74 -2.60
C ARG A 112 2.31 8.58 -2.33
N LEU A 113 1.29 8.80 -1.51
CA LEU A 113 0.36 7.77 -1.09
C LEU A 113 -0.98 7.96 -1.80
N LEU A 114 -1.53 6.85 -2.28
CA LEU A 114 -2.91 6.73 -2.73
C LEU A 114 -3.61 5.79 -1.75
N VAL A 115 -4.74 6.23 -1.21
CA VAL A 115 -5.55 5.47 -0.25
C VAL A 115 -6.99 5.49 -0.70
N THR A 116 -7.56 4.31 -0.85
CA THR A 116 -9.00 4.08 -1.02
C THR A 116 -9.54 3.28 0.16
N LEU A 117 -10.81 3.51 0.49
CA LEU A 117 -11.55 2.74 1.49
C LEU A 117 -12.70 2.04 0.79
N GLU A 118 -12.70 0.71 0.82
CA GLU A 118 -13.83 -0.12 0.44
C GLU A 118 -14.76 -0.24 1.65
N VAL A 119 -15.78 0.62 1.75
CA VAL A 119 -16.62 0.74 2.95
C VAL A 119 -17.35 -0.56 3.26
N GLU A 120 -17.85 -1.24 2.22
CA GLU A 120 -18.63 -2.47 2.37
C GLU A 120 -17.77 -3.65 2.82
N LYS A 121 -16.50 -3.69 2.39
CA LYS A 121 -15.56 -4.75 2.78
C LYS A 121 -14.79 -4.42 4.05
N GLY A 122 -14.86 -3.17 4.53
CA GLY A 122 -14.13 -2.69 5.71
C GLY A 122 -12.62 -2.78 5.49
N ARG A 123 -12.12 -2.31 4.34
CA ARG A 123 -10.71 -2.45 3.95
C ARG A 123 -10.14 -1.16 3.39
N TYR A 124 -8.91 -0.85 3.76
CA TYR A 124 -8.13 0.22 3.13
C TYR A 124 -7.15 -0.35 2.14
N ASP A 125 -7.08 0.22 0.94
CA ASP A 125 -6.01 -0.06 0.00
C ASP A 125 -5.04 1.11 -0.07
N LEU A 126 -3.81 0.86 0.34
CA LEU A 126 -2.72 1.83 0.32
C LEU A 126 -1.80 1.45 -0.83
N SER A 127 -1.53 2.38 -1.74
CA SER A 127 -0.61 2.16 -2.86
C SER A 127 0.27 3.36 -3.16
N SER A 128 1.32 3.15 -3.94
CA SER A 128 2.10 4.27 -4.48
C SER A 128 1.24 5.14 -5.39
N PHE A 129 1.24 6.45 -5.16
CA PHE A 129 0.61 7.41 -6.07
C PHE A 129 1.38 7.55 -7.40
N PHE A 130 2.68 7.27 -7.44
CA PHE A 130 3.46 7.33 -8.67
C PHE A 130 3.81 5.93 -9.17
N ILE A 131 3.79 5.74 -10.49
CA ILE A 131 4.05 4.45 -11.13
C ILE A 131 5.56 4.16 -11.15
N GLY A 132 5.96 2.93 -10.87
CA GLY A 132 7.37 2.53 -10.80
C GLY A 132 8.10 2.91 -9.50
N HIS A 133 7.37 3.35 -8.48
CA HIS A 133 7.92 3.76 -7.18
C HIS A 133 7.76 2.71 -6.07
N ASN A 134 7.70 1.43 -6.42
CA ASN A 134 7.39 0.31 -5.51
C ASN A 134 8.34 0.27 -4.30
N ARG A 135 9.65 0.33 -4.54
CA ARG A 135 10.66 0.32 -3.47
C ARG A 135 10.50 1.48 -2.50
N SER A 136 10.30 2.68 -3.06
CA SER A 136 10.11 3.89 -2.26
C SER A 136 8.82 3.80 -1.45
N PHE A 137 7.76 3.22 -2.00
CA PHE A 137 6.53 2.97 -1.27
C PHE A 137 6.75 2.02 -0.09
N CYS A 138 7.38 0.86 -0.32
CA CYS A 138 7.68 -0.10 0.75
C CYS A 138 8.46 0.56 1.89
N TRP A 139 9.52 1.30 1.56
CA TRP A 139 10.32 2.03 2.54
C TRP A 139 9.51 3.07 3.33
N TRP A 140 8.63 3.82 2.66
CA TRP A 140 7.78 4.81 3.33
C TRP A 140 6.73 4.18 4.23
N ILE A 141 6.14 3.05 3.84
CA ILE A 141 5.20 2.31 4.70
C ILE A 141 5.93 1.76 5.92
N GLU A 142 7.10 1.16 5.75
CA GLU A 142 7.95 0.70 6.86
C GLU A 142 8.26 1.84 7.82
N TYR A 143 8.75 2.97 7.30
CA TYR A 143 9.02 4.17 8.10
C TYR A 143 7.78 4.62 8.88
N CYS A 144 6.62 4.71 8.22
CA CYS A 144 5.40 5.14 8.88
C CYS A 144 4.95 4.15 9.96
N ALA A 145 5.01 2.84 9.69
CA ALA A 145 4.61 1.79 10.62
C ALA A 145 5.51 1.76 11.86
N ALA A 146 6.83 1.81 11.68
CA ALA A 146 7.79 1.83 12.78
C ALA A 146 7.63 3.07 13.67
N HIS A 147 7.42 4.25 13.08
CA HIS A 147 7.23 5.49 13.84
C HIS A 147 5.86 5.60 14.49
N PHE A 148 4.82 5.02 13.88
CA PHE A 148 3.48 4.93 14.47
C PHE A 148 3.48 4.02 15.71
N THR A 149 4.15 2.87 15.63
CA THR A 149 4.33 1.93 16.77
C THR A 149 4.97 2.62 17.98
N ARG A 150 6.13 3.26 17.77
CA ARG A 150 6.86 3.98 18.84
C ARG A 150 6.05 5.13 19.45
N ARG A 151 5.18 5.77 18.68
CA ARG A 151 4.28 6.82 19.19
C ARG A 151 3.21 6.22 20.11
N ASN A 152 2.69 5.05 19.77
CA ASN A 152 1.64 4.39 20.54
C ASN A 152 2.19 3.77 21.83
N GLU A 153 3.38 3.17 21.81
CA GLU A 153 4.07 2.68 23.01
C GLU A 153 4.25 3.79 24.05
N LYS A 154 4.76 4.96 23.63
CA LYS A 154 4.93 6.12 24.51
C LYS A 154 3.63 6.71 25.08
N ARG A 155 2.48 6.40 24.50
CA ARG A 155 1.17 6.86 25.00
C ARG A 155 0.60 5.92 26.06
N VAL A 156 0.99 4.66 26.07
CA VAL A 156 0.54 3.68 27.07
C VAL A 156 1.31 3.84 28.40
N ASP A 157 2.52 4.41 28.33
CA ASP A 157 3.38 4.68 29.51
C ASP A 157 3.08 6.01 30.24
N THR A 158 1.97 6.70 29.94
CA THR A 158 1.51 7.95 30.59
C THR A 158 0.05 7.86 30.97
#